data_AF-C2G0I4-F1
#
_entry.id   AF-C2G0I4-F1
#
_cell.length_a   1.000
_cell.length_b   1.000
_cell.length_c   1.000
_cell.angle_alpha   90.00
_cell.angle_beta   90.00
_cell.angle_gamma   90.00
#
_symmetry.space_group_name_H-M   'P 1'
#
loop_
_entity.id
_entity.type
_entity.pdbx_description
1 polymer ?
#
loop_
_entity_poly.entity_id
_entity_poly.type
_entity_poly.pdbx_seq_one_letter_code
_entity_poly.pdbx_strand_id
1 'polypeptide(L)'
;MDYDNNPIPDCNVGEVVTDSLGNFILPERRYNAFLLTEMFYMEAPPLHVGEVIEKAGYESDAIEMFSTFGGGRSKGAKMEIGNIYLRKTDEKINIPKILHGDWLLSANKQLDTLYLVHSKLGELYTTSKFQNFYSLYEQYTDNYLRSFGPDNLPEGVIRKFNYLDFRNDRKIRLTKIIQYGHKDGRSTLGEKNIPNDTLQFSGTWNIVNDTTLRFVTDDKELNSTYQILQSDLSFFQLKKSK
;
A
#
# COMPACT_ATOMS: atom_id res chain seq x y z
N MET A 1 -10.87 10.02 -10.28
CA MET A 1 -10.91 9.37 -11.61
C MET A 1 -11.49 7.97 -11.45
N ASP A 2 -12.00 7.34 -12.52
CA ASP A 2 -12.36 5.91 -12.49
C ASP A 2 -11.14 5.04 -12.85
N TYR A 3 -11.29 3.71 -12.80
CA TYR A 3 -10.20 2.76 -13.09
C TYR A 3 -9.74 2.75 -14.56
N ASP A 4 -10.46 3.44 -15.45
CA ASP A 4 -10.07 3.64 -16.84
C ASP A 4 -9.33 4.95 -17.06
N ASN A 5 -9.01 5.68 -15.98
CA ASN A 5 -8.43 7.04 -15.96
C ASN A 5 -9.39 8.12 -16.49
N ASN A 6 -10.70 7.88 -16.49
CA ASN A 6 -11.64 8.93 -16.83
C ASN A 6 -11.84 9.85 -15.62
N PRO A 7 -11.90 11.18 -15.82
CA PRO A 7 -12.24 12.10 -14.75
C PRO A 7 -13.66 11.85 -14.22
N ILE A 8 -13.86 12.04 -12.91
CA ILE A 8 -15.19 11.91 -12.28
C ILE A 8 -15.63 13.31 -11.84
N PRO A 9 -16.55 13.95 -12.57
CA PRO A 9 -17.10 15.25 -12.18
C PRO A 9 -18.17 15.09 -11.08
N ASP A 10 -18.42 16.20 -10.38
CA ASP A 10 -19.45 16.32 -9.35
C ASP A 10 -19.35 15.25 -8.25
N CYS A 11 -18.12 14.94 -7.83
CA CYS A 11 -17.82 14.09 -6.68
C CYS A 11 -17.68 14.98 -5.45
N ASN A 12 -18.35 14.63 -4.36
CA ASN A 12 -18.16 15.31 -3.09
C ASN A 12 -16.82 14.88 -2.49
N VAL A 13 -16.01 15.85 -2.08
CA VAL A 13 -14.73 15.64 -1.38
C VAL A 13 -14.71 16.59 -0.20
N GLY A 14 -15.07 16.10 0.99
CA GLY A 14 -15.23 16.96 2.16
C GLY A 14 -16.25 18.07 1.91
N GLU A 15 -15.80 19.32 1.94
CA GLU A 15 -16.63 20.51 1.69
C GLU A 15 -16.69 20.98 0.23
N VAL A 16 -15.94 20.34 -0.68
CA VAL A 16 -15.85 20.76 -2.08
C VAL A 16 -16.43 19.70 -3.01
N VAL A 17 -16.63 20.12 -4.27
CA VAL A 17 -17.12 19.26 -5.34
C VAL A 17 -16.12 19.29 -6.49
N THR A 18 -15.84 18.15 -7.11
CA THR A 18 -14.93 18.09 -8.26
C THR A 18 -15.48 18.80 -9.49
N ASP A 19 -14.60 19.45 -10.24
CA ASP A 19 -14.95 20.13 -11.49
C ASP A 19 -15.23 19.15 -12.65
N SER A 20 -15.51 19.69 -13.85
CA SER A 20 -15.77 18.88 -15.06
C SER A 20 -14.59 17.99 -15.49
N LEU A 21 -13.38 18.29 -15.00
CA LEU A 21 -12.16 17.52 -15.23
C LEU A 21 -11.80 16.63 -14.04
N GLY A 22 -12.67 16.53 -13.03
CA GLY A 22 -12.47 15.72 -11.84
C GLY A 22 -11.44 16.28 -10.85
N ASN A 23 -11.03 17.54 -10.99
CA ASN A 23 -10.10 18.19 -10.07
C ASN A 23 -10.83 18.84 -8.90
N PHE A 24 -10.14 18.98 -7.77
CA PHE A 24 -10.64 19.71 -6.60
C PHE A 24 -9.48 20.37 -5.86
N ILE A 25 -9.81 21.38 -5.04
CA ILE A 25 -8.86 22.04 -4.13
C ILE A 25 -9.56 22.15 -2.78
N LEU A 26 -9.00 21.50 -1.75
CA LEU A 26 -9.45 21.70 -0.38
C LEU A 26 -8.90 23.04 0.14
N PRO A 27 -9.75 23.92 0.70
CA PRO A 27 -9.28 25.18 1.22
C PRO A 27 -8.45 24.97 2.49
N GLU A 28 -7.46 25.83 2.71
CA GLU A 28 -6.64 25.82 3.91
C GLU A 28 -7.48 26.19 5.14
N ARG A 29 -7.66 25.25 6.07
CA ARG A 29 -8.22 25.49 7.39
C ARG A 29 -7.11 25.43 8.45
N ARG A 30 -6.93 26.51 9.20
CA ARG A 30 -5.97 26.58 10.31
C ARG A 30 -6.73 26.61 11.63
N TYR A 31 -6.51 25.62 12.47
CA TYR A 31 -6.96 25.64 13.86
C TYR A 31 -5.75 25.95 14.74
N ASN A 32 -5.86 26.97 15.58
CA ASN A 32 -4.84 27.25 16.59
C ASN A 32 -5.07 26.28 17.76
N ALA A 33 -4.58 25.05 17.63
CA ALA A 33 -4.47 24.15 18.77
C ALA A 33 -3.25 24.58 19.58
N PHE A 34 -3.48 25.28 20.69
CA PHE A 34 -2.45 25.54 21.69
C PHE A 34 -2.52 24.39 22.71
N LEU A 35 -1.84 23.26 22.49
CA LEU A 35 -1.66 22.32 23.60
C LEU A 35 -0.44 22.77 24.38
N LEU A 36 -0.59 22.83 25.70
CA LEU A 36 0.46 23.23 26.65
C LEU A 36 1.76 22.44 26.40
N THR A 37 1.65 21.19 25.92
CA THR A 37 2.75 20.33 25.52
C THR A 37 3.57 20.86 24.34
N GLU A 38 2.96 21.33 23.24
CA GLU A 38 3.75 21.84 22.10
C GLU A 38 4.54 23.11 22.46
N MET A 39 4.02 23.94 23.38
CA MET A 39 4.73 25.11 23.88
C MET A 39 6.02 24.75 24.66
N PHE A 40 6.05 23.59 25.33
CA PHE A 40 7.24 23.13 26.06
C PHE A 40 8.22 22.35 25.18
N TYR A 41 7.73 21.67 24.13
CA TYR A 41 8.56 20.89 23.21
C TYR A 41 9.02 21.66 21.96
N MET A 42 8.50 22.88 21.72
CA MET A 42 8.87 23.75 20.59
C MET A 42 8.76 23.06 19.22
N GLU A 43 7.91 22.04 19.11
CA GLU A 43 7.70 21.26 17.90
C GLU A 43 6.38 21.66 17.26
N ALA A 44 6.38 21.83 15.93
CA ALA A 44 5.16 22.16 15.22
C ALA A 44 4.23 20.94 15.19
N PRO A 45 2.91 21.10 15.44
CA PRO A 45 2.01 19.97 15.48
C PRO A 45 1.96 19.26 14.12
N PRO A 46 1.76 17.94 14.09
CA PRO A 46 1.58 17.23 12.83
C PRO A 46 0.33 17.72 12.09
N LEU A 47 0.37 17.72 10.75
CA LEU A 47 -0.79 17.99 9.92
C LEU A 47 -1.49 16.68 9.60
N HIS A 48 -2.80 16.62 9.88
CA HIS A 48 -3.66 15.53 9.46
C HIS A 48 -4.76 16.06 8.54
N VAL A 49 -4.97 15.40 7.39
CA VAL A 49 -6.07 15.67 6.47
C VAL A 49 -6.93 14.41 6.38
N GLY A 50 -8.20 14.55 6.72
CA GLY A 50 -9.19 13.48 6.72
C GLY A 50 -10.46 13.95 6.03
N GLU A 51 -10.69 13.57 4.78
CA GLU A 51 -11.85 14.03 4.00
C GLU A 51 -12.55 12.87 3.30
N VAL A 52 -13.86 12.74 3.52
CA VAL A 52 -14.67 11.70 2.89
C VAL A 52 -14.91 12.03 1.41
N ILE A 53 -14.89 11.00 0.57
CA ILE A 53 -15.12 11.09 -0.87
C ILE A 53 -16.37 10.29 -1.23
N GLU A 54 -17.36 10.95 -1.82
CA GLU A 54 -18.64 10.34 -2.16
C GLU A 54 -19.13 10.75 -3.56
N LYS A 55 -19.55 9.75 -4.32
CA LYS A 55 -20.23 9.92 -5.61
C LYS A 55 -21.26 8.81 -5.78
N ALA A 56 -22.50 9.16 -6.12
CA ALA A 56 -23.52 8.17 -6.45
C ALA A 56 -23.06 7.25 -7.60
N GLY A 57 -23.19 5.94 -7.41
CA GLY A 57 -22.72 4.93 -8.37
C GLY A 57 -21.24 4.54 -8.22
N TYR A 58 -20.55 5.05 -7.19
CA TYR A 58 -19.18 4.69 -6.85
C TYR A 58 -19.09 4.23 -5.39
N GLU A 59 -18.09 3.40 -5.10
CA GLU A 59 -17.71 3.08 -3.72
C GLU A 59 -17.15 4.35 -3.04
N SER A 60 -17.59 4.60 -1.80
CA SER A 60 -17.05 5.68 -0.97
C SER A 60 -15.62 5.34 -0.52
N ASP A 61 -14.78 6.35 -0.41
CA ASP A 61 -13.44 6.25 0.19
C ASP A 61 -13.17 7.53 1.01
N ALA A 62 -12.01 7.64 1.62
CA ALA A 62 -11.60 8.86 2.31
C ALA A 62 -10.14 9.18 2.02
N ILE A 63 -9.81 10.46 1.95
CA ILE A 63 -8.44 10.96 1.96
C ILE A 63 -7.95 10.92 3.40
N GLU A 64 -6.80 10.31 3.63
CA GLU A 64 -6.13 10.23 4.90
C GLU A 64 -4.64 10.51 4.70
N MET A 65 -4.23 11.72 5.06
CA MET A 65 -2.85 12.17 4.94
C MET A 65 -2.34 12.63 6.28
N PHE A 66 -1.10 12.24 6.58
CA PHE A 66 -0.41 12.63 7.79
C PHE A 66 0.97 13.18 7.44
N SER A 67 1.33 14.33 8.01
CA SER A 67 2.65 14.91 7.91
C SER A 67 3.14 15.28 9.30
N THR A 68 4.14 14.55 9.80
CA THR A 68 4.80 14.80 11.09
C THR A 68 5.36 16.22 11.21
N PHE A 69 5.82 16.80 10.08
CA PHE A 69 6.42 18.14 10.03
C PHE A 69 5.46 19.22 9.49
N GLY A 70 4.17 18.89 9.35
CA GLY A 70 3.21 19.69 8.61
C GLY A 70 2.84 21.03 9.27
N GLY A 71 2.82 21.12 10.60
CA GLY A 71 2.42 22.33 11.32
C GLY A 71 3.37 23.51 11.19
N GLY A 72 4.62 23.26 10.77
CA GLY A 72 5.63 24.31 10.56
C GLY A 72 5.51 25.02 9.21
N ARG A 73 4.56 24.61 8.36
CA ARG A 73 4.42 25.16 7.00
C ARG A 73 3.84 26.57 7.01
N SER A 74 4.47 27.45 6.22
CA SER A 74 4.02 28.83 6.02
C SER A 74 2.59 28.90 5.48
N LYS A 75 1.88 29.99 5.78
CA LYS A 75 0.54 30.27 5.20
C LYS A 75 0.58 30.17 3.67
N GLY A 76 -0.42 29.52 3.08
CA GLY A 76 -0.49 29.28 1.64
C GLY A 76 0.43 28.17 1.12
N ALA A 77 1.09 27.41 1.99
CA ALA A 77 1.79 26.20 1.58
C ALA A 77 0.81 25.21 0.95
N LYS A 78 1.21 24.61 -0.17
CA LYS A 78 0.39 23.64 -0.90
C LYS A 78 0.86 22.22 -0.61
N MET A 79 -0.08 21.30 -0.58
CA MET A 79 0.17 19.86 -0.51
C MET A 79 -0.54 19.20 -1.67
N GLU A 80 0.20 18.40 -2.43
CA GLU A 80 -0.38 17.63 -3.52
C GLU A 80 -0.90 16.30 -2.97
N ILE A 81 -2.18 16.02 -3.22
CA ILE A 81 -2.84 14.78 -2.79
C ILE A 81 -2.59 13.66 -3.82
N GLY A 82 -2.35 14.02 -5.08
CA GLY A 82 -2.22 13.10 -6.20
C GLY A 82 -3.58 12.67 -6.77
N ASN A 83 -3.55 11.64 -7.62
CA ASN A 83 -4.75 11.10 -8.24
C ASN A 83 -5.43 10.12 -7.29
N ILE A 84 -6.74 10.30 -7.10
CA ILE A 84 -7.60 9.36 -6.39
C ILE A 84 -8.48 8.63 -7.40
N TYR A 85 -8.53 7.30 -7.28
CA TYR A 85 -9.35 6.47 -8.14
C TYR A 85 -10.50 5.86 -7.34
N LEU A 86 -11.72 6.04 -7.85
CA LEU A 86 -12.92 5.47 -7.27
C LEU A 86 -13.42 4.34 -8.16
N ARG A 87 -13.78 3.24 -7.53
CA ARG A 87 -14.40 2.08 -8.18
C ARG A 87 -15.89 2.33 -8.35
N LYS A 88 -16.45 2.02 -9.52
CA LYS A 88 -17.92 2.04 -9.69
C LYS A 88 -18.53 0.93 -8.83
N THR A 89 -19.71 1.17 -8.27
CA THR A 89 -20.42 0.15 -7.50
C THR A 89 -20.61 -1.11 -8.34
N ASP A 90 -20.28 -2.27 -7.77
CA ASP A 90 -20.34 -3.60 -8.42
C ASP A 90 -19.41 -3.79 -9.64
N GLU A 91 -18.54 -2.83 -9.95
CA GLU A 91 -17.57 -2.97 -11.04
C GLU A 91 -16.62 -4.12 -10.77
N LYS A 92 -16.50 -5.08 -11.71
CA LYS A 92 -15.50 -6.14 -11.60
C LYS A 92 -14.15 -5.63 -12.10
N ILE A 93 -13.10 -5.97 -11.36
CA ILE A 93 -11.73 -5.66 -11.77
C ILE A 93 -11.31 -6.50 -12.98
N ASN A 94 -10.85 -5.83 -14.03
CA ASN A 94 -10.18 -6.47 -15.15
C ASN A 94 -8.75 -6.84 -14.73
N ILE A 95 -8.59 -8.03 -14.14
CA ILE A 95 -7.32 -8.52 -13.61
C ILE A 95 -6.19 -8.46 -14.64
N PRO A 96 -6.35 -8.92 -15.90
CA PRO A 96 -5.32 -8.76 -16.92
C PRO A 96 -4.87 -7.32 -17.09
N LYS A 97 -5.79 -6.36 -17.10
CA LYS A 97 -5.47 -4.95 -17.28
C LYS A 97 -4.68 -4.36 -16.10
N ILE A 98 -4.96 -4.82 -14.88
CA ILE A 98 -4.39 -4.26 -13.65
C ILE A 98 -3.07 -4.93 -13.25
N LEU A 99 -2.98 -6.26 -13.36
CA LEU A 99 -1.77 -7.01 -12.99
C LEU A 99 -0.69 -6.91 -14.07
N HIS A 100 -0.09 -5.73 -14.13
CA HIS A 100 1.08 -5.41 -14.93
C HIS A 100 2.07 -4.58 -14.10
N GLY A 101 3.34 -4.64 -14.48
CA GLY A 101 4.41 -3.85 -13.85
C GLY A 101 4.81 -4.36 -12.48
N ASP A 102 5.34 -3.47 -11.66
CA ASP A 102 6.02 -3.82 -10.41
C ASP A 102 5.05 -3.79 -9.22
N TRP A 103 5.00 -4.88 -8.49
CA TRP A 103 4.20 -5.08 -7.29
C TRP A 103 5.08 -5.44 -6.11
N LEU A 104 4.68 -4.99 -4.93
CA LEU A 104 5.23 -5.44 -3.66
C LEU A 104 4.40 -6.62 -3.17
N LEU A 105 5.07 -7.63 -2.63
CA LEU A 105 4.45 -8.86 -2.16
C LEU A 105 4.86 -9.14 -0.71
N SER A 106 3.89 -9.45 0.14
CA SER A 106 4.14 -10.06 1.45
C SER A 106 3.20 -11.25 1.66
N ALA A 107 3.56 -12.12 2.61
CA ALA A 107 2.77 -13.28 2.98
C ALA A 107 2.61 -13.33 4.49
N ASN A 108 1.45 -13.77 4.97
CA ASN A 108 1.26 -13.99 6.40
C ASN A 108 2.17 -15.11 6.93
N LYS A 109 2.24 -15.26 8.25
CA LYS A 109 3.05 -16.31 8.93
C LYS A 109 2.75 -17.73 8.44
N GLN A 110 1.50 -18.02 8.12
CA GLN A 110 1.05 -19.34 7.64
C GLN A 110 1.42 -19.60 6.17
N LEU A 111 1.94 -18.59 5.46
CA LEU A 111 2.28 -18.64 4.03
C LEU A 111 1.09 -19.06 3.15
N ASP A 112 -0.11 -18.68 3.59
CA ASP A 112 -1.37 -19.05 2.94
C ASP A 112 -2.19 -17.83 2.51
N THR A 113 -1.77 -16.62 2.89
CA THR A 113 -2.39 -15.37 2.48
C THR A 113 -1.30 -14.45 1.93
N LEU A 114 -1.50 -13.93 0.73
CA LEU A 114 -0.62 -12.97 0.09
C LEU A 114 -1.27 -11.58 0.06
N TYR A 115 -0.45 -10.56 0.27
CA TYR A 115 -0.80 -9.16 0.14
C TYR A 115 0.05 -8.56 -0.97
N LEU A 116 -0.60 -8.14 -2.05
CA LEU A 116 0.03 -7.49 -3.18
C LEU A 116 -0.33 -6.01 -3.18
N VAL A 117 0.67 -5.15 -3.31
CA VAL A 117 0.51 -3.70 -3.39
C VAL A 117 1.19 -3.20 -4.66
N HIS A 118 0.51 -2.39 -5.46
CA HIS A 118 1.12 -1.82 -6.65
C HIS A 118 2.23 -0.83 -6.25
N SER A 119 3.48 -1.07 -6.67
CA SER A 119 4.67 -0.35 -6.16
C SER A 119 4.56 1.17 -6.29
N LYS A 120 4.19 1.66 -7.48
CA LYS A 120 4.05 3.10 -7.76
C LYS A 120 2.90 3.76 -7.02
N LEU A 121 1.86 3.00 -6.68
CA LEU A 121 0.73 3.55 -5.94
C LEU A 121 1.03 3.56 -4.45
N GLY A 122 1.87 2.64 -3.96
CA GLY A 122 2.34 2.64 -2.57
C GLY A 122 3.09 3.89 -2.11
N GLU A 123 3.65 4.67 -3.03
CA GLU A 123 4.35 5.90 -2.69
C GLU A 123 3.44 7.15 -2.70
N LEU A 124 2.27 7.06 -3.32
CA LEU A 124 1.45 8.23 -3.68
C LEU A 124 -0.02 8.14 -3.26
N TYR A 125 -0.53 6.94 -2.94
CA TYR A 125 -1.94 6.78 -2.59
C TYR A 125 -2.23 7.15 -1.14
N THR A 126 -3.13 8.10 -0.98
CA THR A 126 -3.47 8.72 0.29
C THR A 126 -4.85 8.32 0.79
N THR A 127 -5.48 7.28 0.22
CA THR A 127 -6.83 6.90 0.63
C THR A 127 -6.84 5.93 1.80
N SER A 128 -7.83 6.04 2.68
CA SER A 128 -8.00 5.15 3.84
C SER A 128 -8.09 3.69 3.43
N LYS A 129 -8.80 3.36 2.34
CA LYS A 129 -8.86 1.98 1.81
C LYS A 129 -7.46 1.44 1.51
N PHE A 130 -6.62 2.24 0.85
CA PHE A 130 -5.24 1.86 0.54
C PHE A 130 -4.37 1.77 1.79
N GLN A 131 -4.39 2.76 2.68
CA GLN A 131 -3.56 2.80 3.89
C GLN A 131 -3.86 1.62 4.84
N ASN A 132 -5.14 1.29 4.98
CA ASN A 132 -5.58 0.11 5.74
C ASN A 132 -5.03 -1.18 5.13
N PHE A 133 -5.07 -1.32 3.81
CA PHE A 133 -4.49 -2.47 3.13
C PHE A 133 -2.96 -2.53 3.24
N TYR A 134 -2.29 -1.39 3.01
CA TYR A 134 -0.84 -1.27 3.07
C TYR A 134 -0.30 -1.69 4.42
N SER A 135 -1.01 -1.34 5.51
CA SER A 135 -0.67 -1.79 6.87
C SER A 135 -0.67 -3.32 7.02
N LEU A 136 -1.57 -4.03 6.33
CA LEU A 136 -1.59 -5.50 6.29
C LEU A 136 -0.42 -6.09 5.49
N TYR A 137 0.01 -5.40 4.44
CA TYR A 137 1.21 -5.76 3.70
C TYR A 137 2.47 -5.57 4.56
N GLU A 138 2.65 -4.38 5.14
CA GLU A 138 3.86 -3.92 5.81
C GLU A 138 4.17 -4.73 7.07
N GLN A 139 3.13 -5.13 7.82
CA GLN A 139 3.30 -5.95 9.03
C GLN A 139 4.00 -7.29 8.76
N TYR A 140 4.10 -7.74 7.51
CA TYR A 140 4.80 -8.98 7.11
C TYR A 140 6.08 -8.71 6.31
N THR A 141 6.62 -7.49 6.32
CA THR A 141 7.86 -7.14 5.61
C THR A 141 8.92 -6.49 6.48
N ASP A 142 8.54 -5.80 7.56
CA ASP A 142 9.49 -5.05 8.40
C ASP A 142 9.17 -5.21 9.90
N ASN A 143 10.05 -5.92 10.60
CA ASN A 143 10.00 -6.04 12.06
C ASN A 143 10.71 -4.89 12.80
N TYR A 144 11.61 -4.16 12.13
CA TYR A 144 12.39 -3.08 12.73
C TYR A 144 11.54 -1.85 13.00
N LEU A 145 10.86 -1.32 11.97
CA LEU A 145 10.02 -0.13 12.09
C LEU A 145 8.79 -0.36 12.99
N ARG A 146 8.42 -1.63 13.20
CA ARG A 146 7.39 -2.07 14.13
C ARG A 146 8.00 -2.74 15.36
N SER A 147 8.97 -2.09 16.02
CA SER A 147 9.63 -2.61 17.24
C SER A 147 8.64 -3.02 18.35
N PHE A 148 7.45 -2.39 18.40
CA PHE A 148 6.37 -2.74 19.35
C PHE A 148 5.25 -3.59 18.74
N GLY A 149 5.30 -3.90 17.44
CA GLY A 149 4.33 -4.77 16.76
C GLY A 149 4.61 -6.26 16.98
N PRO A 150 3.76 -7.17 16.47
CA PRO A 150 4.04 -8.61 16.47
C PRO A 150 5.28 -8.94 15.62
N ASP A 151 6.08 -9.92 16.06
CA ASP A 151 7.21 -10.44 15.28
C ASP A 151 6.68 -11.37 14.19
N ASN A 152 6.64 -10.90 12.96
CA ASN A 152 5.93 -11.53 11.86
C ASN A 152 6.82 -12.23 10.83
N LEU A 153 8.12 -11.99 10.88
CA LEU A 153 9.12 -12.66 10.05
C LEU A 153 9.74 -13.84 10.82
N PRO A 154 10.44 -14.75 10.13
CA PRO A 154 11.21 -15.80 10.79
C PRO A 154 12.26 -15.24 11.75
N GLU A 155 12.62 -16.01 12.77
CA GLU A 155 13.69 -15.66 13.72
C GLU A 155 14.99 -15.30 12.99
N GLY A 156 15.62 -14.21 13.41
CA GLY A 156 16.84 -13.68 12.79
C GLY A 156 16.61 -12.85 11.52
N VAL A 157 15.38 -12.78 10.99
CA VAL A 157 15.01 -11.91 9.86
C VAL A 157 14.34 -10.65 10.37
N ILE A 158 14.93 -9.50 10.03
CA ILE A 158 14.41 -8.19 10.43
C ILE A 158 13.60 -7.50 9.35
N ARG A 159 13.95 -7.74 8.07
CA ARG A 159 13.16 -7.31 6.92
C ARG A 159 13.14 -8.34 5.80
N LYS A 160 12.03 -8.40 5.09
CA LYS A 160 11.86 -9.21 3.87
C LYS A 160 11.08 -8.41 2.84
N PHE A 161 11.75 -8.05 1.74
CA PHE A 161 11.12 -7.37 0.63
C PHE A 161 10.95 -8.35 -0.54
N ASN A 162 9.75 -8.48 -1.06
CA ASN A 162 9.51 -9.28 -2.27
C ASN A 162 8.94 -8.36 -3.37
N TYR A 163 9.69 -8.20 -4.44
CA TYR A 163 9.31 -7.43 -5.62
C TYR A 163 8.87 -8.37 -6.73
N LEU A 164 7.61 -8.27 -7.12
CA LEU A 164 6.96 -9.10 -8.12
C LEU A 164 6.66 -8.26 -9.37
N ASP A 165 7.38 -8.52 -10.45
CA ASP A 165 7.18 -7.88 -11.75
C ASP A 165 6.27 -8.76 -12.61
N PHE A 166 5.06 -8.26 -12.89
CA PHE A 166 4.11 -8.82 -13.85
C PHE A 166 4.43 -8.30 -15.24
N ARG A 167 5.01 -9.18 -16.06
CA ARG A 167 5.40 -8.87 -17.43
C ARG A 167 4.25 -9.11 -18.41
N ASN A 168 4.43 -8.56 -19.60
CA ASN A 168 3.65 -8.95 -20.77
C ASN A 168 3.75 -10.48 -20.99
N ASP A 169 2.73 -11.06 -21.60
CA ASP A 169 2.64 -12.50 -21.91
C ASP A 169 2.56 -13.42 -20.68
N ARG A 170 1.94 -12.96 -19.58
CA ARG A 170 1.67 -13.79 -18.39
C ARG A 170 2.91 -14.34 -17.67
N LYS A 171 4.06 -13.71 -17.86
CA LYS A 171 5.30 -14.04 -17.15
C LYS A 171 5.43 -13.21 -15.88
N ILE A 172 6.13 -13.76 -14.89
CA ILE A 172 6.51 -13.04 -13.68
C ILE A 172 8.01 -13.14 -13.42
N ARG A 173 8.55 -12.11 -12.76
CA ARG A 173 9.83 -12.16 -12.05
C ARG A 173 9.62 -11.81 -10.60
N LEU A 174 10.27 -12.53 -9.71
CA LEU A 174 10.23 -12.28 -8.27
C LEU A 174 11.65 -12.07 -7.76
N THR A 175 11.90 -10.92 -7.14
CA THR A 175 13.15 -10.64 -6.43
C THR A 175 12.85 -10.58 -4.94
N LYS A 176 13.47 -11.44 -4.14
CA LYS A 176 13.39 -11.39 -2.68
C LYS A 176 14.69 -10.84 -2.11
N ILE A 177 14.59 -9.87 -1.21
CA ILE A 177 15.70 -9.33 -0.44
C ILE A 177 15.43 -9.60 1.03
N ILE A 178 16.32 -10.35 1.68
CA ILE A 178 16.22 -10.72 3.10
C ILE A 178 17.30 -9.97 3.86
N GLN A 179 16.89 -9.24 4.90
CA GLN A 179 17.79 -8.57 5.83
C GLN A 179 17.75 -9.28 7.17
N TYR A 180 18.93 -9.59 7.69
CA TYR A 180 19.10 -10.30 8.95
C TYR A 180 19.38 -9.32 10.09
N GLY A 181 18.88 -9.63 11.28
CA GLY A 181 19.13 -8.81 12.47
C GLY A 181 18.14 -9.07 13.60
N HIS A 182 18.37 -8.39 14.72
CA HIS A 182 17.49 -8.42 15.87
C HIS A 182 16.58 -7.19 15.91
N LYS A 183 15.34 -7.42 16.31
CA LYS A 183 14.29 -6.41 16.39
C LYS A 183 14.59 -5.27 17.37
N ASP A 184 15.40 -5.53 18.40
CA ASP A 184 15.81 -4.55 19.41
C ASP A 184 16.96 -3.64 18.95
N GLY A 185 17.31 -3.67 17.65
CA GLY A 185 18.37 -2.85 17.08
C GLY A 185 19.76 -3.24 17.54
N ARG A 186 19.91 -4.34 18.30
CA ARG A 186 21.22 -4.88 18.60
C ARG A 186 21.78 -5.44 17.30
N SER A 187 22.82 -4.78 16.79
CA SER A 187 23.85 -5.49 16.03
C SER A 187 24.25 -6.69 16.88
N THR A 188 24.31 -7.86 16.24
CA THR A 188 25.02 -9.03 16.76
C THR A 188 26.42 -8.57 17.15
N LEU A 189 26.60 -8.15 18.40
CA LEU A 189 27.86 -7.66 18.96
C LEU A 189 28.86 -8.83 18.92
N GLY A 190 29.52 -8.99 17.78
CA GLY A 190 30.43 -10.10 17.47
C GLY A 190 30.28 -10.70 16.06
N GLU A 191 29.14 -10.56 15.39
CA GLU A 191 28.94 -11.09 14.04
C GLU A 191 28.91 -9.92 13.05
N LYS A 192 29.85 -9.94 12.10
CA LYS A 192 29.92 -9.03 10.94
C LYS A 192 28.52 -8.78 10.37
N ASN A 193 28.25 -7.55 9.93
CA ASN A 193 27.10 -7.20 9.10
C ASN A 193 26.77 -8.35 8.14
N ILE A 194 25.73 -9.12 8.45
CA ILE A 194 25.34 -10.26 7.63
C ILE A 194 24.84 -9.65 6.32
N PRO A 195 25.46 -9.97 5.18
CA PRO A 195 25.02 -9.42 3.91
C PRO A 195 23.58 -9.84 3.63
N ASN A 196 22.84 -8.97 2.93
CA ASN A 196 21.49 -9.30 2.52
C ASN A 196 21.53 -10.45 1.51
N ASP A 197 20.61 -11.41 1.67
CA ASP A 197 20.38 -12.39 0.63
C ASP A 197 19.47 -11.81 -0.44
N THR A 198 19.85 -11.99 -1.71
CA THR A 198 19.02 -11.64 -2.86
C THR A 198 18.72 -12.89 -3.66
N LEU A 199 17.45 -13.28 -3.70
CA LEU A 199 16.97 -14.45 -4.44
C LEU A 199 16.15 -13.98 -5.63
N GLN A 200 16.34 -14.62 -6.79
CA GLN A 200 15.60 -14.30 -8.00
C GLN A 200 14.89 -15.55 -8.50
N PHE A 201 13.60 -15.39 -8.79
CA PHE A 201 12.76 -16.44 -9.35
C PHE A 201 12.07 -15.90 -10.61
N SER A 202 11.72 -16.82 -11.49
CA SER A 202 10.88 -16.53 -12.65
C SER A 202 9.71 -17.51 -12.66
N GLY A 203 8.69 -17.18 -13.43
CA GLY A 203 7.52 -18.02 -13.52
C GLY A 203 6.47 -17.49 -14.47
N THR A 204 5.28 -18.06 -14.36
CA THR A 204 4.10 -17.61 -15.08
C THR A 204 2.93 -17.46 -14.12
N TRP A 205 1.95 -16.68 -14.54
CA TRP A 205 0.70 -16.50 -13.81
C TRP A 205 -0.48 -16.68 -14.76
N ASN A 206 -1.60 -17.21 -14.29
CA ASN A 206 -2.79 -17.42 -15.09
C ASN A 206 -4.04 -17.12 -14.27
N ILE A 207 -5.09 -16.68 -14.96
CA ILE A 207 -6.42 -16.55 -14.39
C ILE A 207 -7.12 -17.88 -14.60
N VAL A 208 -7.51 -18.54 -13.52
CA VAL A 208 -8.28 -19.79 -13.57
C VAL A 208 -9.76 -19.47 -13.76
N ASN A 209 -10.25 -18.44 -13.07
CA ASN A 209 -11.59 -17.85 -13.23
C ASN A 209 -11.57 -16.43 -12.63
N ASP A 210 -12.71 -15.72 -12.67
CA ASP A 210 -12.88 -14.35 -12.17
C ASP A 210 -12.39 -14.10 -10.73
N THR A 211 -12.27 -15.15 -9.91
CA THR A 211 -11.91 -15.05 -8.49
C THR A 211 -10.65 -15.83 -8.15
N THR A 212 -9.91 -16.36 -9.12
CA THR A 212 -8.82 -17.31 -8.86
C THR A 212 -7.63 -17.09 -9.78
N LEU A 213 -6.45 -16.98 -9.18
CA LEU A 213 -5.15 -16.87 -9.82
C LEU A 213 -4.32 -18.12 -9.60
N ARG A 214 -3.52 -18.51 -10.59
CA ARG A 214 -2.52 -19.57 -10.47
C ARG A 214 -1.16 -19.01 -10.80
N PHE A 215 -0.22 -19.11 -9.86
CA PHE A 215 1.18 -18.85 -10.10
C PHE A 215 1.94 -20.17 -10.25
N VAL A 216 2.88 -20.20 -11.18
CA VAL A 216 3.79 -21.34 -11.42
C VAL A 216 5.20 -20.79 -11.44
N THR A 217 5.96 -21.07 -10.39
CA THR A 217 7.32 -20.56 -10.16
C THR A 217 8.11 -21.53 -9.30
N ASP A 218 9.43 -21.40 -9.27
CA ASP A 218 10.30 -22.19 -8.38
C ASP A 218 10.26 -21.71 -6.92
N ASP A 219 9.66 -20.53 -6.67
CA ASP A 219 9.42 -20.05 -5.31
C ASP A 219 8.27 -20.82 -4.64
N LYS A 220 8.58 -21.55 -3.56
CA LYS A 220 7.60 -22.38 -2.83
C LYS A 220 6.48 -21.57 -2.18
N GLU A 221 6.74 -20.32 -1.82
CA GLU A 221 5.72 -19.44 -1.23
C GLU A 221 4.72 -19.01 -2.30
N LEU A 222 5.18 -18.59 -3.47
CA LEU A 222 4.31 -18.09 -4.54
C LEU A 222 3.69 -19.21 -5.40
N ASN A 223 4.31 -20.38 -5.56
CA ASN A 223 3.85 -21.45 -6.45
C ASN A 223 2.57 -22.14 -5.94
N SER A 224 1.41 -21.57 -6.23
CA SER A 224 0.10 -22.15 -5.90
C SER A 224 -1.07 -21.51 -6.65
N THR A 225 -2.25 -22.07 -6.41
CA THR A 225 -3.53 -21.46 -6.78
C THR A 225 -4.04 -20.62 -5.61
N TYR A 226 -4.51 -19.41 -5.88
CA TYR A 226 -5.02 -18.47 -4.89
C TYR A 226 -6.40 -17.93 -5.27
N GLN A 227 -7.30 -17.89 -4.31
CA GLN A 227 -8.56 -17.17 -4.40
C GLN A 227 -8.34 -15.68 -4.10
N ILE A 228 -9.02 -14.82 -4.84
CA ILE A 228 -9.02 -13.37 -4.62
C ILE A 228 -10.05 -13.08 -3.52
N LEU A 229 -9.58 -12.65 -2.35
CA LEU A 229 -10.44 -12.25 -1.24
C LEU A 229 -10.89 -10.79 -1.39
N GLN A 230 -9.95 -9.95 -1.82
CA GLN A 230 -10.17 -8.53 -2.02
C GLN A 230 -9.30 -8.05 -3.16
N SER A 231 -9.81 -7.11 -3.96
CA SER A 231 -9.09 -6.50 -5.05
C SER A 231 -9.48 -5.04 -5.23
N ASP A 232 -8.49 -4.25 -5.62
CA ASP A 232 -8.56 -2.84 -5.98
C ASP A 232 -7.57 -2.59 -7.16
N LEU A 233 -7.58 -1.39 -7.75
CA LEU A 233 -6.55 -0.98 -8.71
C LEU A 233 -5.15 -1.04 -8.08
N SER A 234 -5.08 -0.77 -6.78
CA SER A 234 -3.83 -0.58 -6.04
C SER A 234 -3.37 -1.78 -5.24
N PHE A 235 -4.22 -2.79 -5.03
CA PHE A 235 -3.89 -3.93 -4.19
C PHE A 235 -4.70 -5.20 -4.50
N PHE A 236 -4.16 -6.35 -4.08
CA PHE A 236 -4.86 -7.64 -4.06
C PHE A 236 -4.55 -8.41 -2.78
N GLN A 237 -5.58 -8.94 -2.12
CA GLN A 237 -5.43 -9.96 -1.08
C GLN A 237 -5.82 -11.32 -1.64
N LEU A 238 -4.89 -12.27 -1.55
CA LEU A 238 -5.03 -13.59 -2.14
C LEU A 238 -4.93 -14.66 -1.06
N LYS A 239 -5.80 -15.67 -1.07
CA LYS A 239 -5.77 -16.81 -0.15
C LYS A 239 -5.45 -18.09 -0.91
N LYS A 240 -4.45 -18.83 -0.46
CA LYS A 240 -4.07 -20.12 -1.04
C LYS A 240 -5.28 -21.05 -1.03
N SER A 241 -5.60 -21.60 -2.20
CA SER A 241 -6.67 -22.58 -2.34
C SER A 241 -6.25 -23.86 -1.62
N LYS A 242 -7.22 -24.54 -0.99
CA LYS A 242 -7.01 -25.86 -0.39
C LYS A 242 -6.72 -26.91 -1.46
#